data_AF-A0A0Q7SRW6-F1
#
_entry.id   AF-A0A0Q7SRW6-F1
#
_cell.length_a   1.000
_cell.length_b   1.000
_cell.length_c   1.000
_cell.angle_alpha   90.00
_cell.angle_beta   90.00
_cell.angle_gamma   90.00
#
_symmetry.space_group_name_H-M   'P 1'
#
loop_
_entity.id
_entity.type
_entity.pdbx_description
1 polymer ?
#
loop_
_entity_poly.entity_id
_entity_poly.type
_entity_poly.pdbx_seq_one_letter_code
_entity_poly.pdbx_strand_id
1 'polypeptide(L)'
;MATQTITMEPLSARIPSDLYLWLAQLQVDGATTNSDKLRVLLGQLKRQHDGAFDYVAAHGWARELTHRLREALVRIEGSEGRHSEVLNLLVEQVTTLMALVISSAPTTADEAAKLEDALVRRAALLGESLLRQATTGGAHAFDPEVVKRHLGPTVELASTLTTVNQGA
;
A
#
# COMPACT_ATOMS: atom_id res chain seq x y z
N MET A 1 3.07 -0.81 37.58
CA MET A 1 3.50 -0.40 36.22
C MET A 1 3.89 1.06 36.32
N ALA A 2 5.16 1.40 36.11
CA ALA A 2 5.62 2.78 36.23
C ALA A 2 5.15 3.57 34.99
N THR A 3 4.27 4.55 35.19
CA THR A 3 3.89 5.52 34.18
C THR A 3 5.11 6.39 33.88
N GLN A 4 5.82 6.15 32.78
CA GLN A 4 6.84 7.08 32.32
C GLN A 4 6.16 8.39 31.97
N THR A 5 6.45 9.45 32.73
CA THR A 5 6.07 10.82 32.39
C THR A 5 6.77 11.22 31.10
N ILE A 6 5.99 11.48 30.06
CA ILE A 6 6.49 12.06 28.81
C ILE A 6 6.89 13.50 29.11
N THR A 7 8.19 13.80 29.05
CA THR A 7 8.72 15.16 29.17
C THR A 7 8.70 15.83 27.80
N MET A 8 8.23 17.08 27.75
CA MET A 8 8.10 17.86 26.52
C MET A 8 9.23 18.89 26.46
N GLU A 9 10.13 18.75 25.49
CA GLU A 9 11.22 19.71 25.26
C GLU A 9 10.84 20.75 24.20
N PRO A 10 11.14 22.05 24.39
CA PRO A 10 10.84 23.08 23.41
C PRO A 10 11.77 22.97 22.20
N LEU A 11 11.19 22.90 20.99
CA LEU A 11 11.91 22.96 19.73
C LEU A 11 11.66 24.31 19.06
N SER A 12 12.72 25.11 18.86
CA SER A 12 12.69 26.36 18.11
C SER A 12 13.38 26.18 16.76
N ALA A 13 12.63 26.34 15.67
CA ALA A 13 13.15 26.21 14.31
C ALA A 13 12.48 27.24 13.38
N ARG A 14 13.21 27.67 12.34
CA ARG A 14 12.64 28.46 11.23
C ARG A 14 12.35 27.53 10.08
N ILE A 15 11.14 27.65 9.52
CA ILE A 15 10.73 26.92 8.31
C ILE A 15 10.32 27.91 7.21
N PRO A 16 10.47 27.55 5.93
CA PRO A 16 9.90 28.30 4.81
C PRO A 16 8.42 28.67 5.00
N SER A 17 8.02 29.84 4.49
CA SER A 17 6.68 30.39 4.69
C SER A 17 5.59 29.55 4.01
N ASP A 18 5.88 28.98 2.85
CA ASP A 18 5.00 28.05 2.14
C ASP A 18 4.74 26.78 2.96
N LEU A 19 5.78 26.20 3.57
CA LEU A 19 5.63 25.03 4.45
C LEU A 19 4.82 25.36 5.71
N TYR A 20 5.01 26.55 6.28
CA TYR A 20 4.20 27.00 7.42
C TYR A 20 2.72 27.13 7.06
N LEU A 21 2.41 27.76 5.92
CA LEU A 21 1.04 27.93 5.44
C LEU A 21 0.38 26.59 5.13
N TRP A 22 1.12 25.68 4.48
CA TRP A 22 0.67 24.32 4.23
C TRP A 22 0.36 23.57 5.54
N LEU A 23 1.27 23.60 6.51
CA LEU A 23 1.09 22.94 7.81
C LEU A 23 -0.14 23.49 8.57
N ALA A 24 -0.38 24.80 8.48
CA ALA A 24 -1.53 25.44 9.08
C ALA A 24 -2.86 24.90 8.51
N GLN A 25 -2.89 24.58 7.21
CA GLN A 25 -4.08 24.06 6.51
C GLN A 25 -4.23 22.54 6.60
N LEU A 26 -3.12 21.81 6.81
CA LEU A 26 -3.10 20.36 6.87
C LEU A 26 -4.03 19.84 7.97
N GLN A 27 -4.98 18.97 7.61
CA GLN A 27 -5.79 18.25 8.59
C GLN A 27 -5.03 16.99 9.03
N VAL A 28 -4.87 16.83 10.33
CA VAL A 28 -4.19 15.66 10.92
C VAL A 28 -5.06 15.16 12.05
N ASP A 29 -5.45 13.89 12.00
CA ASP A 29 -6.32 13.29 13.01
C ASP A 29 -5.69 13.38 14.41
N GLY A 30 -6.47 13.87 15.36
CA GLY A 30 -6.03 14.06 16.75
C GLY A 30 -5.12 15.27 16.98
N ALA A 31 -4.92 16.15 15.99
CA ALA A 31 -4.08 17.35 16.12
C ALA A 31 -4.82 18.63 15.70
N THR A 32 -4.91 19.60 16.61
CA THR A 32 -5.60 20.88 16.36
C THR A 32 -4.63 22.04 16.16
N THR A 33 -3.54 22.09 16.92
CA THR A 33 -2.52 23.14 16.80
C THR A 33 -1.37 22.73 15.87
N ASN A 34 -0.64 23.70 15.31
CA ASN A 34 0.56 23.39 14.51
C ASN A 34 1.61 22.59 15.30
N SER A 35 1.72 22.83 16.62
CA SER A 35 2.58 22.05 17.51
C SER A 35 2.09 20.61 17.68
N ASP A 36 0.77 20.37 17.73
CA ASP A 36 0.21 19.00 17.72
C ASP A 36 0.50 18.30 16.40
N LYS A 37 0.29 18.99 15.27
CA LYS A 37 0.56 18.45 13.94
C LYS A 37 2.03 18.05 13.80
N LEU A 38 2.95 18.92 14.22
CA LEU A 38 4.38 18.61 14.22
C LEU A 38 4.70 17.38 15.08
N ARG A 39 4.10 17.26 16.27
CA ARG A 39 4.30 16.07 17.12
C ARG A 39 3.81 14.79 16.44
N VAL A 40 2.62 14.81 15.85
CA VAL A 40 2.07 13.64 15.15
C VAL A 40 2.95 13.26 13.96
N LEU A 41 3.34 14.23 13.12
CA LEU A 41 4.17 14.01 11.94
C LEU A 41 5.58 13.54 12.31
N LEU A 42 6.22 14.14 13.32
CA LEU A 42 7.51 13.69 13.82
C LEU A 42 7.43 12.30 14.45
N GLY A 43 6.33 11.97 15.14
CA GLY A 43 6.10 10.63 15.66
C GLY A 43 5.92 9.59 14.56
N GLN A 44 5.26 9.95 13.45
CA GLN A 44 5.18 9.12 12.25
C GLN A 44 6.57 8.93 11.63
N LEU A 45 7.32 10.01 11.43
CA LEU A 45 8.67 9.98 10.87
C LEU A 45 9.64 9.18 11.74
N LYS A 46 9.55 9.30 13.07
CA LYS A 46 10.36 8.52 14.01
C LYS A 46 10.05 7.03 13.92
N ARG A 47 8.77 6.64 13.89
CA ARG A 47 8.37 5.24 13.69
C ARG A 47 8.89 4.68 12.38
N GLN A 48 8.89 5.50 11.32
CA GLN A 48 9.49 5.14 10.03
C GLN A 48 11.01 4.96 10.15
N HIS A 49 11.71 5.89 10.79
CA HIS A 49 13.17 5.87 10.91
C HIS A 49 13.68 4.73 11.80
N ASP A 50 12.98 4.42 12.89
CA ASP A 50 13.40 3.39 13.83
C ASP A 50 13.27 1.96 13.24
N GLY A 51 12.84 1.81 11.98
CA GLY A 51 12.72 0.51 11.29
C GLY A 51 11.75 -0.46 11.96
N ALA A 52 11.00 0.01 12.96
CA ALA A 52 10.12 -0.76 13.81
C ALA A 52 8.68 -0.76 13.27
N PHE A 53 8.50 -0.65 11.96
CA PHE A 53 7.25 -1.09 11.39
C PHE A 53 7.27 -2.62 11.47
N ASP A 54 6.79 -3.18 12.58
CA ASP A 54 6.23 -4.50 12.51
C ASP A 54 5.23 -4.54 11.33
N TYR A 55 4.98 -5.74 10.80
CA TYR A 55 4.14 -5.86 9.61
C TYR A 55 2.79 -5.14 9.74
N VAL A 56 2.18 -5.14 10.94
CA VAL A 56 0.89 -4.50 11.20
C VAL A 56 0.98 -2.99 11.08
N ALA A 57 2.00 -2.39 11.69
CA ALA A 57 2.23 -0.95 11.62
C ALA A 57 2.64 -0.51 10.21
N ALA A 58 3.44 -1.31 9.49
CA ALA A 58 3.77 -1.09 8.08
C ALA A 58 2.50 -1.09 7.22
N HIS A 59 1.59 -2.03 7.49
CA HIS A 59 0.34 -2.16 6.75
C HIS A 59 -0.62 -0.99 7.04
N GLY A 60 -0.72 -0.54 8.29
CA GLY A 60 -1.49 0.65 8.64
C GLY A 60 -0.97 1.89 7.90
N TRP A 61 0.35 2.09 7.88
CA TRP A 61 0.97 3.19 7.16
C TRP A 61 0.78 3.09 5.63
N ALA A 62 0.96 1.91 5.06
CA ALA A 62 0.70 1.66 3.64
C ALA A 62 -0.76 1.95 3.24
N ARG A 63 -1.73 1.67 4.12
CA ARG A 63 -3.13 2.05 3.91
C ARG A 63 -3.30 3.57 3.91
N GLU A 64 -2.63 4.27 4.82
CA GLU A 64 -2.68 5.73 4.89
C GLU A 64 -2.17 6.38 3.60
N LEU A 65 -1.06 5.88 3.05
CA LEU A 65 -0.52 6.35 1.76
C LEU A 65 -1.52 6.22 0.61
N THR A 66 -2.44 5.25 0.68
CA THR A 66 -3.48 5.01 -0.33
C THR A 66 -4.86 5.56 0.06
N HIS A 67 -4.98 6.24 1.21
CA HIS A 67 -6.26 6.67 1.78
C HIS A 67 -7.02 7.59 0.82
N ARG A 68 -6.38 8.67 0.33
CA ARG A 68 -7.00 9.61 -0.62
C ARG A 68 -7.54 8.93 -1.88
N LEU A 69 -6.82 7.94 -2.39
CA LEU A 69 -7.27 7.15 -3.53
C LEU A 69 -8.53 6.36 -3.17
N ARG A 70 -8.50 5.62 -2.06
CA ARG A 70 -9.64 4.82 -1.58
C ARG A 70 -10.89 5.68 -1.38
N GLU A 71 -10.76 6.87 -0.78
CA GLU A 71 -11.89 7.80 -0.64
C GLU A 71 -12.42 8.29 -1.99
N ALA A 72 -11.53 8.60 -2.94
CA ALA A 72 -11.94 9.00 -4.28
C ALA A 72 -12.73 7.90 -4.98
N LEU A 73 -12.29 6.63 -4.84
CA LEU A 73 -13.00 5.49 -5.39
C LEU A 73 -14.38 5.31 -4.76
N VAL A 74 -14.50 5.38 -3.43
CA VAL A 74 -15.80 5.31 -2.75
C VAL A 74 -16.77 6.38 -3.27
N ARG A 75 -16.29 7.62 -3.48
CA ARG A 75 -17.12 8.68 -4.04
C ARG A 75 -17.57 8.40 -5.48
N ILE A 76 -16.64 7.99 -6.34
CA ILE A 76 -16.93 7.69 -7.76
C ILE A 76 -17.92 6.52 -7.83
N GLU A 77 -17.60 5.41 -7.17
CA GLU A 77 -18.41 4.19 -7.15
C GLU A 77 -19.81 4.42 -6.58
N GLY A 78 -19.90 5.19 -5.50
CA GLY A 78 -21.19 5.58 -4.91
C GLY A 78 -22.03 6.48 -5.83
N SER A 79 -21.40 7.36 -6.60
CA SER A 79 -22.11 8.24 -7.54
C SER A 79 -22.58 7.54 -8.82
N GLU A 80 -21.83 6.55 -9.29
CA GLU A 80 -22.10 5.83 -10.54
C GLU A 80 -22.88 4.51 -10.34
N GLY A 81 -23.01 4.04 -9.09
CA GLY A 81 -23.61 2.74 -8.79
C GLY A 81 -22.81 1.55 -9.35
N ARG A 82 -21.51 1.75 -9.56
CA ARG A 82 -20.57 0.75 -10.13
C ARG A 82 -19.45 0.49 -9.12
N HIS A 83 -18.91 -0.72 -9.13
CA HIS A 83 -17.81 -1.12 -8.26
C HIS A 83 -16.70 -1.80 -9.07
N SER A 84 -15.45 -1.40 -8.86
CA SER A 84 -14.29 -2.02 -9.50
C SER A 84 -13.60 -2.98 -8.55
N GLU A 85 -13.87 -4.27 -8.71
CA GLU A 85 -13.14 -5.33 -8.01
C GLU A 85 -11.65 -5.32 -8.36
N VAL A 86 -11.32 -5.10 -9.65
CA VAL A 86 -9.92 -5.05 -10.11
C VAL A 86 -9.14 -3.96 -9.38
N LEU A 87 -9.70 -2.76 -9.27
CA LEU A 87 -9.00 -1.64 -8.66
C LEU A 87 -8.86 -1.83 -7.14
N ASN A 88 -9.92 -2.30 -6.47
CA ASN A 88 -9.83 -2.62 -5.04
C ASN A 88 -8.81 -3.72 -4.75
N LEU A 89 -8.76 -4.74 -5.60
CA LEU A 89 -7.77 -5.80 -5.52
C LEU A 89 -6.34 -5.26 -5.68
N LEU A 90 -6.09 -4.41 -6.68
CA LEU A 90 -4.77 -3.82 -6.91
C LEU A 90 -4.34 -2.93 -5.75
N VAL A 91 -5.22 -2.07 -5.25
CA VAL A 91 -4.91 -1.17 -4.13
C VAL A 91 -4.62 -1.97 -2.86
N GLU A 92 -5.37 -3.03 -2.59
CA GLU A 92 -5.10 -3.91 -1.46
C GLU A 92 -3.77 -4.66 -1.61
N GLN A 93 -3.47 -5.17 -2.80
CA GLN A 93 -2.24 -5.89 -3.08
C GLN A 93 -1.00 -5.01 -2.95
N VAL A 94 -1.04 -3.79 -3.52
CA VAL A 94 0.02 -2.79 -3.36
C VAL A 94 0.23 -2.45 -1.88
N THR A 95 -0.85 -2.30 -1.11
CA THR A 95 -0.78 -2.06 0.34
C THR A 95 -0.01 -3.17 1.06
N THR A 96 -0.37 -4.43 0.79
CA THR A 96 0.30 -5.58 1.44
C THR A 96 1.76 -5.72 1.02
N LEU A 97 2.06 -5.55 -0.27
CA LEU A 97 3.44 -5.64 -0.77
C LEU A 97 4.32 -4.54 -0.18
N MET A 98 3.83 -3.31 -0.11
CA MET A 98 4.52 -2.22 0.58
C MET A 98 4.77 -2.59 2.05
N ALA A 99 3.76 -3.10 2.76
CA ALA A 99 3.90 -3.50 4.16
C ALA A 99 5.02 -4.55 4.35
N LEU A 100 5.07 -5.58 3.51
CA LEU A 100 6.12 -6.60 3.55
C LEU A 100 7.51 -5.99 3.35
N VAL A 101 7.67 -5.13 2.35
CA VAL A 101 8.97 -4.50 2.04
C VAL A 101 9.41 -3.55 3.15
N ILE A 102 8.50 -2.70 3.65
CA ILE A 102 8.81 -1.69 4.67
C ILE A 102 9.13 -2.33 6.02
N SER A 103 8.45 -3.44 6.37
CA SER A 103 8.65 -4.13 7.65
C SER A 103 9.86 -5.06 7.69
N SER A 104 10.52 -5.26 6.56
CA SER A 104 11.58 -6.27 6.44
C SER A 104 12.94 -5.63 6.29
N ALA A 105 13.86 -6.01 7.17
CA ALA A 105 15.27 -5.66 7.11
C ALA A 105 16.11 -6.93 7.26
N PRO A 106 16.13 -7.83 6.25
CA PRO A 106 16.83 -9.10 6.36
C PRO A 106 18.33 -8.86 6.56
N THR A 107 18.90 -9.53 7.56
CA THR A 107 20.33 -9.47 7.91
C THR A 107 21.07 -10.75 7.49
N THR A 108 20.32 -11.79 7.11
CA THR A 108 20.86 -13.07 6.66
C THR A 108 20.23 -13.50 5.33
N ALA A 109 20.90 -14.42 4.63
CA ALA A 109 20.38 -14.99 3.39
C ALA A 109 19.08 -15.79 3.60
N ASP A 110 18.91 -16.45 4.76
CA ASP A 110 17.69 -17.19 5.09
C ASP A 110 16.50 -16.24 5.31
N GLU A 111 16.72 -15.11 6.00
CA GLU A 111 15.72 -14.05 6.14
C GLU A 111 15.34 -13.43 4.79
N ALA A 112 16.33 -13.20 3.92
CA ALA A 112 16.09 -12.70 2.56
C ALA A 112 15.27 -13.70 1.73
N ALA A 113 15.57 -15.01 1.82
CA ALA A 113 14.82 -16.05 1.11
C ALA A 113 13.36 -16.15 1.60
N LYS A 114 13.12 -15.98 2.90
CA LYS A 114 11.75 -15.94 3.46
C LYS A 114 10.97 -14.72 2.96
N LEU A 115 11.61 -13.56 2.89
CA LEU A 115 11.01 -12.35 2.31
C LEU A 115 10.70 -12.56 0.83
N GLU A 116 11.62 -13.17 0.08
CA GLU A 116 11.41 -13.52 -1.33
C GLU A 116 10.20 -14.44 -1.52
N ASP A 117 10.07 -15.54 -0.75
CA ASP A 117 8.90 -16.43 -0.81
C ASP A 117 7.60 -15.65 -0.54
N ALA A 118 7.59 -14.79 0.49
CA ALA A 118 6.41 -14.01 0.84
C ALA A 118 5.99 -13.05 -0.28
N LEU A 119 6.95 -12.36 -0.89
CA LEU A 119 6.71 -11.43 -1.99
C LEU A 119 6.25 -12.16 -3.26
N VAL A 120 6.94 -13.25 -3.64
CA VAL A 120 6.60 -14.05 -4.81
C VAL A 120 5.22 -14.68 -4.65
N ARG A 121 4.92 -15.25 -3.48
CA ARG A 121 3.59 -15.80 -3.16
C ARG A 121 2.51 -14.73 -3.33
N ARG A 122 2.74 -13.51 -2.85
CA ARG A 122 1.76 -12.43 -2.96
C ARG A 122 1.58 -11.95 -4.41
N ALA A 123 2.67 -11.84 -5.17
CA ALA A 123 2.63 -11.50 -6.59
C ALA A 123 1.91 -12.57 -7.42
N ALA A 124 2.15 -13.86 -7.13
CA ALA A 124 1.48 -14.97 -7.77
C ALA A 124 -0.04 -14.94 -7.52
N LEU A 125 -0.47 -14.73 -6.26
CA LEU A 125 -1.89 -14.60 -5.92
C LEU A 125 -2.57 -13.40 -6.62
N LEU A 126 -1.86 -12.29 -6.78
CA LEU A 126 -2.33 -11.16 -7.59
C LEU A 126 -2.50 -11.57 -9.06
N GLY A 127 -1.50 -12.24 -9.64
CA GLY A 127 -1.56 -12.76 -11.00
C GLY A 127 -2.76 -13.69 -11.22
N GLU A 128 -2.96 -14.66 -10.33
CA GLU A 128 -4.14 -15.54 -10.36
C GLU A 128 -5.44 -14.76 -10.30
N SER A 129 -5.52 -13.76 -9.42
CA SER A 129 -6.74 -12.96 -9.25
C SER A 129 -7.05 -12.12 -10.49
N LEU A 130 -6.03 -11.56 -11.13
CA LEU A 130 -6.17 -10.83 -12.39
C LEU A 130 -6.57 -11.78 -13.54
N LEU A 131 -5.98 -12.97 -13.62
CA LEU A 131 -6.37 -13.98 -14.60
C LEU A 131 -7.82 -14.42 -14.43
N ARG A 132 -8.32 -14.58 -13.20
CA ARG A 132 -9.75 -14.85 -12.93
C ARG A 132 -10.67 -13.73 -13.44
N GLN A 133 -10.21 -12.48 -13.44
CA GLN A 133 -10.96 -11.35 -14.00
C GLN A 133 -10.97 -11.35 -15.55
N ALA A 134 -10.07 -12.11 -16.19
CA ALA A 134 -10.01 -12.25 -17.64
C ALA A 134 -10.85 -13.42 -18.20
N THR A 135 -11.32 -14.35 -17.35
CA THR A 135 -12.06 -15.55 -17.80
C THR A 135 -13.53 -15.30 -18.12
N THR A 136 -14.11 -14.19 -17.64
CA THR A 136 -15.51 -13.83 -17.88
C THR A 136 -15.67 -12.93 -19.12
N GLY A 137 -16.92 -12.64 -19.51
CA GLY A 137 -17.25 -11.77 -20.64
C GLY A 137 -16.60 -10.38 -20.57
N GLY A 138 -16.37 -9.86 -19.36
CA GLY A 138 -15.59 -8.65 -19.09
C GLY A 138 -15.22 -8.60 -17.60
N ALA A 139 -14.13 -7.90 -17.27
CA ALA A 139 -13.68 -7.77 -15.89
C ALA A 139 -14.61 -6.87 -15.07
N HIS A 140 -14.68 -7.11 -13.75
CA HIS A 140 -15.34 -6.20 -12.82
C HIS A 140 -14.45 -4.97 -12.56
N ALA A 141 -14.38 -4.11 -13.57
CA ALA A 141 -13.56 -2.92 -13.63
C ALA A 141 -14.34 -1.71 -14.19
N PHE A 142 -13.77 -0.51 -14.04
CA PHE A 142 -14.32 0.69 -14.69
C PHE A 142 -14.32 0.54 -16.22
N ASP A 143 -13.24 0.01 -16.79
CA ASP A 143 -13.14 -0.46 -18.17
C ASP A 143 -13.14 -2.00 -18.17
N PRO A 144 -14.22 -2.67 -18.60
CA PRO A 144 -14.31 -4.13 -18.61
C PRO A 144 -13.22 -4.84 -19.42
N GLU A 145 -12.60 -4.13 -20.38
CA GLU A 145 -11.57 -4.68 -21.26
C GLU A 145 -10.15 -4.47 -20.73
N VAL A 146 -9.97 -3.71 -19.64
CA VAL A 146 -8.63 -3.32 -19.13
C VAL A 146 -7.76 -4.54 -18.81
N VAL A 147 -8.34 -5.57 -18.20
CA VAL A 147 -7.60 -6.77 -17.81
C VAL A 147 -7.21 -7.57 -19.06
N LYS A 148 -8.15 -7.80 -19.98
CA LYS A 148 -7.88 -8.55 -21.23
C LYS A 148 -6.82 -7.86 -22.09
N ARG A 149 -6.89 -6.53 -22.19
CA ARG A 149 -5.93 -5.71 -22.94
C ARG A 149 -4.50 -5.90 -22.45
N HIS A 150 -4.29 -6.05 -21.14
CA HIS A 150 -2.95 -6.11 -20.56
C HIS A 150 -2.46 -7.54 -20.25
N LEU A 151 -3.35 -8.51 -20.08
CA LEU A 151 -2.96 -9.90 -19.78
C LEU A 151 -2.75 -10.78 -21.02
N GLY A 152 -3.05 -10.30 -22.23
CA GLY A 152 -2.84 -11.07 -23.47
C GLY A 152 -1.46 -11.74 -23.57
N PRO A 153 -0.36 -10.99 -23.43
CA PRO A 153 0.99 -11.57 -23.44
C PRO A 153 1.25 -12.57 -22.31
N THR A 154 0.70 -12.33 -21.11
CA THR A 154 0.85 -13.24 -19.97
C THR A 154 0.15 -14.58 -20.22
N VAL A 155 -1.02 -14.57 -20.85
CA VAL A 155 -1.76 -15.78 -21.23
C VAL A 155 -1.01 -16.57 -22.31
N GLU A 156 -0.39 -15.89 -23.28
CA GLU A 156 0.45 -16.53 -24.30
C GLU A 156 1.70 -17.19 -23.70
N LEU A 157 2.36 -16.53 -22.74
CA LEU A 157 3.47 -17.12 -21.99
C LEU A 157 3.00 -18.34 -21.16
N ALA A 158 1.83 -18.27 -20.54
CA ALA A 158 1.29 -19.39 -19.76
C ALA A 158 0.93 -20.60 -20.64
N SER A 159 0.36 -20.37 -21.83
CA SER A 159 0.02 -21.46 -22.76
C SER A 159 1.26 -22.16 -23.31
N THR A 160 2.30 -21.41 -23.67
CA THR A 160 3.58 -21.97 -24.14
C THR A 160 4.30 -22.79 -23.06
N LEU A 161 4.33 -22.32 -21.81
CA LEU A 161 4.89 -23.08 -20.68
C LEU A 161 4.15 -24.40 -20.44
N THR A 162 2.82 -24.41 -20.64
CA THR A 162 2.02 -25.63 -20.53
C THR A 162 2.41 -26.64 -21.62
N THR A 163 2.66 -26.18 -22.85
CA THR A 163 3.12 -27.04 -23.94
C THR A 163 4.51 -27.62 -23.68
N VAL A 164 5.44 -26.82 -23.12
CA VAL A 164 6.79 -27.30 -22.75
C VAL A 164 6.72 -28.37 -21.66
N ASN A 165 5.90 -28.16 -20.62
CA ASN A 165 5.74 -29.12 -19.52
C ASN A 165 4.99 -30.41 -19.92
N GLN A 166 4.25 -30.41 -21.04
CA GLN A 166 3.58 -31.62 -21.57
C GLN A 166 4.44 -32.37 -22.59
N GLY A 167 5.52 -31.76 -23.09
CA GLY A 167 6.46 -32.36 -24.05
C GLY A 167 7.76 -32.87 -23.42
N ALA A 168 7.89 -32.82 -22.09
CA ALA A 168 8.96 -33.40 -21.29
C ALA A 168 8.43 -34.58 -20.46
#